data_AF-A0AAN6RH06-F1
#
_entry.id   AF-A0AAN6RH06-F1
#
_cell.length_a   1.000
_cell.length_b   1.000
_cell.length_c   1.000
_cell.angle_alpha   90.00
_cell.angle_beta   90.00
_cell.angle_gamma   90.00
#
_symmetry.space_group_name_H-M   'P 1'
#
loop_
_entity.id
_entity.type
_entity.pdbx_description
1 polymer ?
#
loop_
_entity_poly.entity_id
_entity_poly.type
_entity_poly.pdbx_seq_one_letter_code
_entity_poly.pdbx_strand_id
1 'polypeptide(L)'
;MGASPSTLRTLAPLSFLFDFAAQQYGMFSSPNMLDIHNDNPAAFSPQPYFIAGFFFPQQLFQLAWLWKLYRGEGSAEEQKEMQGYVWPYVIGNLSIGTWMFFWNKNDLHTSNIFVIINTLTQLAYLTTSLPPRRTGSTTNFLTHVVAKTFAGIGVLDLLHNTSAAYYSGVPPSSLVQVATGVGFAAAAGTIHVDAT
;
A
#
# COMPACT_ATOMS: atom_id res chain seq x y z
N MET A 1 -19.88 10.60 -12.81
CA MET A 1 -20.71 10.64 -11.59
C MET A 1 -19.76 10.50 -10.41
N GLY A 2 -19.56 11.55 -9.60
CA GLY A 2 -18.62 11.53 -8.48
C GLY A 2 -19.34 11.21 -7.18
N ALA A 3 -18.77 10.34 -6.34
CA ALA A 3 -19.28 10.10 -5.00
C ALA A 3 -19.23 11.40 -4.18
N SER A 4 -20.22 11.60 -3.30
CA SER A 4 -20.26 12.80 -2.46
C SER A 4 -19.08 12.83 -1.47
N PRO A 5 -18.64 14.01 -1.04
CA PRO A 5 -17.59 14.13 -0.02
C PRO A 5 -17.91 13.38 1.27
N SER A 6 -19.19 13.27 1.66
CA SER A 6 -19.62 12.50 2.83
C SER A 6 -19.48 10.98 2.63
N THR A 7 -19.80 10.47 1.44
CA THR A 7 -19.58 9.06 1.08
C THR A 7 -18.09 8.73 1.10
N LEU A 8 -17.24 9.59 0.55
CA LEU A 8 -15.78 9.38 0.51
C LEU A 8 -15.16 9.40 1.92
N ARG A 9 -15.62 10.29 2.80
CA ARG A 9 -15.20 10.35 4.21
C ARG A 9 -15.64 9.15 5.05
N THR A 10 -16.63 8.38 4.58
CA THR A 10 -17.10 7.16 5.26
C THR A 10 -16.42 5.91 4.71
N LEU A 11 -16.27 5.82 3.38
CA LEU A 11 -15.66 4.67 2.74
C LEU A 11 -14.17 4.53 3.06
N ALA A 12 -13.40 5.62 3.09
CA ALA A 12 -11.96 5.55 3.34
C ALA A 12 -11.61 4.96 4.73
N PRO A 13 -12.24 5.41 5.84
CA PRO A 13 -12.00 4.78 7.15
C PRO A 13 -12.48 3.33 7.21
N LEU A 14 -13.61 2.99 6.58
CA LEU A 14 -14.12 1.61 6.57
C LEU A 14 -13.20 0.67 5.79
N SER A 15 -12.67 1.11 4.64
CA SER A 15 -11.72 0.30 3.88
C SER A 15 -10.43 0.09 4.67
N PHE A 16 -9.93 1.13 5.36
CA PHE A 16 -8.78 1.00 6.25
C PHE A 16 -9.03 -0.02 7.38
N LEU A 17 -10.19 0.05 8.03
CA LEU A 17 -10.53 -0.89 9.10
C LEU A 17 -10.64 -2.33 8.59
N PHE A 18 -11.19 -2.52 7.38
CA PHE A 18 -11.24 -3.82 6.73
C PHE A 18 -9.84 -4.37 6.48
N ASP A 19 -8.96 -3.59 5.85
CA ASP A 19 -7.58 -3.99 5.56
C ASP A 19 -6.83 -4.28 6.87
N PHE A 20 -6.89 -3.36 7.83
CA PHE A 20 -6.25 -3.53 9.13
C PHE A 20 -6.69 -4.82 9.83
N ALA A 21 -7.99 -5.12 9.86
CA ALA A 21 -8.53 -6.34 10.46
C ALA A 21 -8.10 -7.59 9.68
N ALA A 22 -8.09 -7.54 8.34
CA ALA A 22 -7.58 -8.62 7.51
C ALA A 22 -6.10 -8.90 7.77
N GLN A 23 -5.26 -7.86 7.92
CA GLN A 23 -3.86 -8.00 8.30
C GLN A 23 -3.69 -8.63 9.69
N GLN A 24 -4.52 -8.26 10.67
CA GLN A 24 -4.50 -8.94 11.99
C GLN A 24 -4.87 -10.42 11.84
N TYR A 25 -5.92 -10.74 11.09
CA TYR A 25 -6.27 -12.12 10.77
C TYR A 25 -5.10 -12.86 10.11
N GLY A 26 -4.44 -12.23 9.14
CA GLY A 26 -3.27 -12.73 8.44
C GLY A 26 -2.14 -13.18 9.36
N MET A 27 -1.83 -12.35 10.35
CA MET A 27 -0.75 -12.60 11.31
C MET A 27 -1.12 -13.62 12.39
N PHE A 28 -2.39 -13.69 12.80
CA PHE A 28 -2.81 -14.46 13.97
C PHE A 28 -3.59 -15.75 13.66
N SER A 29 -3.93 -16.03 12.39
CA SER A 29 -4.58 -17.29 12.01
C SER A 29 -3.60 -18.46 11.95
N SER A 30 -4.12 -19.67 11.69
CA SER A 30 -3.31 -20.85 11.37
C SER A 30 -3.86 -21.52 10.10
N PRO A 31 -3.06 -21.69 9.03
CA PRO A 31 -1.72 -21.11 8.87
C PRO A 31 -1.77 -19.58 8.90
N ASN A 32 -0.72 -18.94 9.39
CA ASN A 32 -0.53 -17.49 9.31
C ASN A 32 0.23 -17.12 8.02
N MET A 33 0.33 -15.83 7.74
CA MET A 33 1.00 -15.32 6.54
C MET A 33 2.47 -15.72 6.43
N LEU A 34 3.17 -15.89 7.58
CA LEU A 34 4.57 -16.31 7.62
C LEU A 34 4.72 -17.81 7.36
N ASP A 35 3.78 -18.64 7.83
CA ASP A 35 3.75 -20.07 7.50
C ASP A 35 3.66 -20.27 5.99
N ILE A 36 2.69 -19.59 5.35
CA ILE A 36 2.53 -19.63 3.90
C ILE A 36 3.77 -19.10 3.16
N HIS A 37 4.37 -18.01 3.67
CA HIS A 37 5.60 -17.47 3.10
C HIS A 37 6.74 -18.50 3.14
N ASN A 38 6.94 -19.17 4.28
CA ASN A 38 8.00 -20.15 4.46
C ASN A 38 7.77 -21.40 3.60
N ASP A 39 6.52 -21.79 3.39
CA ASP A 39 6.14 -22.91 2.52
C ASP A 39 6.33 -22.61 1.03
N ASN A 40 6.44 -21.33 0.65
CA ASN A 40 6.55 -20.88 -0.74
C ASN A 40 7.79 -19.97 -0.94
N PRO A 41 9.02 -20.52 -0.88
CA PRO A 41 10.22 -19.73 -1.06
C PRO A 41 10.22 -19.03 -2.43
N ALA A 42 10.29 -17.71 -2.39
CA ALA A 42 10.19 -16.84 -3.55
C ALA A 42 11.44 -15.94 -3.69
N ALA A 43 11.86 -15.69 -4.93
CA ALA A 43 13.11 -14.98 -5.24
C ALA A 43 13.12 -13.53 -4.71
N PHE A 44 11.94 -12.91 -4.61
CA PHE A 44 11.75 -11.53 -4.15
C PHE A 44 11.14 -11.44 -2.74
N SER A 45 11.29 -12.50 -1.94
CA SER A 45 10.84 -12.55 -0.55
C SER A 45 11.45 -11.41 0.27
N PRO A 46 10.65 -10.45 0.77
CA PRO A 46 11.15 -9.42 1.67
C PRO A 46 11.51 -10.03 3.02
N GLN A 47 12.50 -9.44 3.70
CA GLN A 47 12.82 -9.81 5.07
C GLN A 47 11.63 -9.45 5.99
N PRO A 48 11.05 -10.39 6.77
CA PRO A 48 9.85 -10.15 7.56
C PRO A 48 9.91 -8.93 8.49
N TYR A 49 11.07 -8.68 9.11
CA TYR A 49 11.28 -7.53 9.99
C TYR A 49 11.28 -6.18 9.25
N PHE A 50 11.69 -6.16 7.97
CA PHE A 50 11.63 -4.96 7.14
C PHE A 50 10.17 -4.58 6.82
N ILE A 51 9.32 -5.58 6.60
CA ILE A 51 7.88 -5.40 6.39
C ILE A 51 7.27 -4.77 7.65
N ALA A 52 7.48 -5.35 8.84
CA ALA A 52 6.92 -4.78 10.07
C ALA A 52 7.38 -3.33 10.33
N GLY A 53 8.67 -3.05 10.11
CA GLY A 53 9.25 -1.71 10.28
C GLY A 53 8.73 -0.67 9.28
N PHE A 54 8.35 -1.08 8.06
CA PHE A 54 7.79 -0.19 7.05
C PHE A 54 6.29 0.05 7.24
N PHE A 55 5.53 -1.02 7.50
CA PHE A 55 4.07 -0.96 7.58
C PHE A 55 3.57 -0.26 8.84
N PHE A 56 4.24 -0.41 9.99
CA PHE A 56 3.76 0.22 11.22
C PHE A 56 3.74 1.77 11.14
N PRO A 57 4.82 2.47 10.75
CA PRO A 57 4.77 3.92 10.54
C PRO A 57 3.76 4.34 9.47
N GLN A 58 3.62 3.55 8.41
CA GLN A 58 2.63 3.79 7.36
C GLN A 58 1.21 3.79 7.92
N GLN A 59 0.83 2.88 8.84
CA GLN A 59 -0.49 2.91 9.47
C GLN A 59 -0.74 4.22 10.23
N LEU A 60 0.28 4.77 10.90
CA LEU A 60 0.16 6.05 11.60
C LEU A 60 -0.06 7.21 10.64
N PHE A 61 0.65 7.24 9.51
CA PHE A 61 0.45 8.27 8.47
C PHE A 61 -0.94 8.16 7.83
N GLN A 62 -1.44 6.94 7.60
CA GLN A 62 -2.80 6.72 7.10
C GLN A 62 -3.85 7.24 8.07
N LEU A 63 -3.72 6.96 9.37
CA LEU A 63 -4.64 7.48 10.39
C LEU A 63 -4.61 9.01 10.46
N ALA A 64 -3.41 9.61 10.41
CA ALA A 64 -3.27 11.07 10.37
C ALA A 64 -3.92 11.69 9.11
N TRP A 65 -3.74 11.05 7.95
CA TRP A 65 -4.36 11.47 6.70
C TRP A 65 -5.88 11.34 6.74
N LEU A 66 -6.42 10.21 7.20
CA LEU A 66 -7.85 9.96 7.36
C LEU A 66 -8.50 10.97 8.32
N TRP A 67 -7.82 11.30 9.42
CA TRP A 67 -8.30 12.30 10.37
C TRP A 67 -8.43 13.68 9.72
N LYS A 68 -7.45 14.11 8.92
CA LYS A 68 -7.52 15.38 8.17
C LYS A 68 -8.59 15.35 7.08
N LEU A 69 -8.73 14.23 6.37
CA LEU A 69 -9.77 14.02 5.37
C LEU A 69 -11.17 14.14 5.98
N TYR A 70 -11.38 13.50 7.14
CA TYR A 70 -12.65 13.52 7.87
C TYR A 70 -13.02 14.92 8.35
N ARG A 71 -12.05 15.64 8.91
CA ARG A 71 -12.23 17.03 9.37
C ARG A 71 -12.32 18.05 8.24
N GLY A 72 -12.00 17.66 7.00
CA GLY A 72 -11.93 18.58 5.87
C GLY A 72 -10.88 19.67 6.07
N GLU A 73 -9.72 19.31 6.61
CA GLU A 73 -8.64 20.29 6.81
C GLU A 73 -8.02 20.75 5.49
N GLY A 74 -7.52 21.99 5.47
CA GLY A 74 -6.86 22.59 4.32
C GLY A 74 -7.77 23.46 3.45
N SER A 75 -7.15 24.13 2.47
CA SER A 75 -7.86 24.92 1.46
C SER A 75 -8.77 24.05 0.56
N ALA A 76 -9.65 24.69 -0.22
CA ALA A 76 -10.50 23.96 -1.17
C ALA A 76 -9.68 23.09 -2.15
N GLU A 77 -8.52 23.59 -2.59
CA GLU A 77 -7.59 22.87 -3.46
C GLU A 77 -7.01 21.63 -2.74
N GLU A 78 -6.52 21.81 -1.51
CA GLU A 78 -5.97 20.70 -0.69
C GLU A 78 -7.00 19.63 -0.38
N GLN A 79 -8.24 20.03 -0.09
CA GLN A 79 -9.33 19.09 0.14
C GLN A 79 -9.66 18.31 -1.13
N LYS A 80 -9.64 18.97 -2.30
CA LYS A 80 -9.86 18.32 -3.59
C LYS A 80 -8.75 17.30 -3.90
N GLU A 81 -7.50 17.62 -3.57
CA GLU A 81 -6.38 16.68 -3.70
C GLU A 81 -6.56 15.43 -2.84
N MET A 82 -6.86 15.60 -1.54
CA MET A 82 -7.13 14.48 -0.64
C MET A 82 -8.32 13.64 -1.14
N GLN A 83 -9.41 14.29 -1.54
CA GLN A 83 -10.60 13.60 -2.07
C GLN A 83 -10.29 12.84 -3.36
N GLY A 84 -9.42 13.37 -4.21
CA GLY A 84 -8.96 12.71 -5.43
C GLY A 84 -8.24 11.39 -5.19
N TYR A 85 -7.60 11.23 -4.02
CA TYR A 85 -6.91 9.99 -3.66
C TYR A 85 -7.81 8.94 -2.97
N VAL A 86 -9.02 9.32 -2.53
CA VAL A 86 -9.87 8.41 -1.74
C VAL A 86 -10.21 7.12 -2.51
N TRP A 87 -10.52 7.19 -3.79
CA TRP A 87 -10.85 5.99 -4.56
C TRP A 87 -9.67 5.03 -4.72
N PRO A 88 -8.49 5.48 -5.18
CA PRO A 88 -7.28 4.66 -5.15
C PRO A 88 -6.98 4.07 -3.77
N TYR A 89 -7.18 4.85 -2.70
CA TYR A 89 -7.01 4.40 -1.33
C TYR A 89 -7.97 3.27 -0.95
N VAL A 90 -9.26 3.44 -1.23
CA VAL A 90 -10.31 2.44 -0.96
C VAL A 90 -10.04 1.14 -1.73
N ILE A 91 -9.76 1.25 -3.04
CA ILE A 91 -9.45 0.09 -3.88
C ILE A 91 -8.22 -0.65 -3.34
N GLY A 92 -7.17 0.08 -2.96
CA GLY A 92 -5.96 -0.53 -2.42
C GLY A 92 -6.24 -1.31 -1.13
N ASN A 93 -6.92 -0.69 -0.16
CA ASN A 93 -7.27 -1.37 1.11
C ASN A 93 -8.17 -2.59 0.88
N LEU A 94 -9.17 -2.49 0.01
CA LEU A 94 -10.02 -3.64 -0.31
C LEU A 94 -9.23 -4.75 -1.01
N SER A 95 -8.29 -4.38 -1.88
CA SER A 95 -7.46 -5.36 -2.61
C SER A 95 -6.50 -6.08 -1.67
N ILE A 96 -5.76 -5.35 -0.82
CA ILE A 96 -4.81 -5.95 0.12
C ILE A 96 -5.52 -6.75 1.22
N GLY A 97 -6.61 -6.22 1.78
CA GLY A 97 -7.39 -6.98 2.74
C GLY A 97 -7.98 -8.26 2.14
N THR A 98 -8.43 -8.23 0.87
CA THR A 98 -8.92 -9.43 0.18
C THR A 98 -7.80 -10.41 -0.15
N TRP A 99 -6.65 -9.89 -0.61
CA TRP A 99 -5.43 -10.67 -0.87
C TRP A 99 -5.06 -11.54 0.32
N MET A 100 -5.13 -11.00 1.55
CA MET A 100 -4.77 -11.72 2.77
C MET A 100 -5.57 -13.01 2.98
N PHE A 101 -6.86 -13.03 2.63
CA PHE A 101 -7.68 -14.24 2.77
C PHE A 101 -7.25 -15.36 1.81
N PHE A 102 -6.85 -15.00 0.57
CA PHE A 102 -6.38 -15.97 -0.41
C PHE A 102 -4.93 -16.40 -0.13
N TRP A 103 -4.08 -15.46 0.30
CA TRP A 103 -2.73 -15.75 0.76
C TRP A 103 -2.75 -16.79 1.89
N ASN A 104 -3.51 -16.56 2.96
CA ASN A 104 -3.59 -17.50 4.09
C ASN A 104 -4.25 -18.85 3.73
N LYS A 105 -4.93 -18.95 2.59
CA LYS A 105 -5.43 -20.22 2.05
C LYS A 105 -4.44 -20.91 1.10
N ASN A 106 -3.23 -20.35 0.95
CA ASN A 106 -2.23 -20.74 -0.03
C ASN A 106 -2.73 -20.70 -1.49
N ASP A 107 -3.78 -19.92 -1.79
CA ASP A 107 -4.29 -19.70 -3.15
C ASP A 107 -3.58 -18.50 -3.77
N LEU A 108 -2.29 -18.71 -4.08
CA LEU A 108 -1.38 -17.64 -4.47
C LEU A 108 -1.69 -17.04 -5.85
N HIS A 109 -2.33 -17.80 -6.74
CA HIS A 109 -2.76 -17.29 -8.04
C HIS A 109 -3.92 -16.29 -7.88
N THR A 110 -4.93 -16.65 -7.10
CA THR A 110 -6.06 -15.75 -6.84
C THR A 110 -5.61 -14.54 -6.04
N SER A 111 -4.73 -14.72 -5.05
CA SER A 111 -4.17 -13.59 -4.31
C SER A 111 -3.42 -12.61 -5.24
N ASN A 112 -2.68 -13.11 -6.25
CA ASN A 112 -1.93 -12.27 -7.18
C ASN A 112 -2.83 -11.31 -7.99
N ILE A 113 -4.08 -11.68 -8.28
CA ILE A 113 -5.03 -10.83 -8.99
C ILE A 113 -5.27 -9.53 -8.22
N PHE A 114 -5.49 -9.62 -6.91
CA PHE A 114 -5.74 -8.46 -6.06
C PHE A 114 -4.52 -7.58 -5.90
N VAL A 115 -3.33 -8.20 -5.83
CA VAL A 115 -2.07 -7.47 -5.84
C VAL A 115 -1.92 -6.66 -7.13
N ILE A 116 -2.16 -7.27 -8.30
CA ILE A 116 -2.12 -6.57 -9.59
C ILE A 116 -3.08 -5.37 -9.61
N ILE A 117 -4.32 -5.56 -9.14
CA ILE A 117 -5.32 -4.49 -9.07
C ILE A 117 -4.83 -3.34 -8.19
N ASN A 118 -4.31 -3.64 -7.00
CA ASN A 118 -3.74 -2.61 -6.11
C ASN A 118 -2.60 -1.86 -6.82
N THR A 119 -1.61 -2.59 -7.32
CA THR A 119 -0.39 -2.00 -7.91
C THR A 119 -0.71 -1.11 -9.10
N LEU A 120 -1.54 -1.58 -10.03
CA LEU A 120 -1.94 -0.77 -11.18
C LEU A 120 -2.72 0.47 -10.75
N THR A 121 -3.62 0.34 -9.77
CA THR A 121 -4.40 1.47 -9.25
C THR A 121 -3.50 2.54 -8.62
N GLN A 122 -2.56 2.14 -7.75
CA GLN A 122 -1.67 3.08 -7.08
C GLN A 122 -0.72 3.75 -8.08
N LEU A 123 -0.10 2.98 -8.97
CA LEU A 123 0.82 3.53 -9.98
C LEU A 123 0.10 4.44 -10.97
N ALA A 124 -1.12 4.09 -11.40
CA ALA A 124 -1.93 4.96 -12.25
C ALA A 124 -2.21 6.29 -11.56
N TYR A 125 -2.62 6.28 -10.28
CA TYR A 125 -2.84 7.52 -9.54
C TYR A 125 -1.56 8.35 -9.40
N LEU A 126 -0.44 7.73 -9.01
CA LEU A 126 0.84 8.44 -8.85
C LEU A 126 1.32 9.11 -10.13
N THR A 127 1.13 8.46 -11.27
CA THR A 127 1.68 8.91 -12.56
C THR A 127 0.78 9.87 -13.32
N THR A 128 -0.52 9.89 -13.01
CA THR A 128 -1.50 10.68 -13.78
C THR A 128 -2.22 11.75 -12.97
N SER A 129 -2.33 11.57 -11.65
CA SER A 129 -3.30 12.30 -10.83
C SER A 129 -2.72 12.92 -9.56
N LEU A 130 -1.56 12.45 -9.09
CA LEU A 130 -0.90 13.03 -7.91
C LEU A 130 -0.24 14.38 -8.29
N PRO A 131 -0.72 15.51 -7.75
CA PRO A 131 -0.10 16.82 -8.01
C PRO A 131 1.32 16.91 -7.42
N PRO A 132 2.11 17.94 -7.80
CA PRO A 132 3.40 18.22 -7.17
C PRO A 132 3.28 18.46 -5.65
N ARG A 133 4.35 18.13 -4.94
CA ARG A 133 4.42 18.31 -3.48
C ARG A 133 4.55 19.79 -3.12
N ARG A 134 3.76 20.26 -2.15
CA ARG A 134 3.81 21.62 -1.61
C ARG A 134 4.40 21.62 -0.21
N THR A 135 5.49 22.37 -0.01
CA THR A 135 6.29 22.37 1.25
C THR A 135 5.52 22.94 2.45
N GLY A 136 4.57 23.85 2.24
CA GLY A 136 3.73 24.45 3.28
C GLY A 136 2.44 23.69 3.61
N SER A 137 2.14 22.57 2.93
CA SER A 137 0.86 21.89 3.02
C SER A 137 0.98 20.51 3.69
N THR A 138 0.46 20.39 4.91
CA THR A 138 0.48 19.11 5.66
C THR A 138 -0.45 18.06 5.05
N THR A 139 -1.58 18.47 4.46
CA THR A 139 -2.55 17.60 3.80
C THR A 139 -2.01 17.04 2.49
N ASN A 140 -1.39 17.89 1.66
CA ASN A 140 -0.68 17.46 0.46
C ASN A 140 0.48 16.53 0.83
N PHE A 141 1.32 16.90 1.80
CA PHE A 141 2.41 16.04 2.27
C PHE A 141 1.93 14.66 2.70
N LEU A 142 0.89 14.58 3.53
CA LEU A 142 0.34 13.29 3.97
C LEU A 142 -0.25 12.49 2.81
N THR A 143 -0.90 13.14 1.85
CA THR A 143 -1.40 12.46 0.64
C THR A 143 -0.25 11.85 -0.17
N HIS A 144 0.86 12.58 -0.33
CA HIS A 144 2.07 12.02 -0.95
C HIS A 144 2.64 10.84 -0.18
N VAL A 145 2.76 10.95 1.15
CA VAL A 145 3.30 9.86 1.98
C VAL A 145 2.44 8.62 1.84
N VAL A 146 1.12 8.73 2.00
CA VAL A 146 0.21 7.58 1.90
C VAL A 146 0.23 7.02 0.48
N ALA A 147 0.08 7.85 -0.56
CA ALA A 147 0.02 7.38 -1.95
C ALA A 147 1.31 6.68 -2.40
N LYS A 148 2.48 7.25 -2.06
CA LYS A 148 3.78 6.68 -2.45
C LYS A 148 4.08 5.39 -1.68
N THR A 149 3.74 5.32 -0.40
CA THR A 149 3.96 4.10 0.40
C THR A 149 3.05 2.97 -0.06
N PHE A 150 1.76 3.25 -0.36
CA PHE A 150 0.84 2.26 -0.95
C PHE A 150 1.33 1.74 -2.30
N ALA A 151 1.83 2.62 -3.17
CA ALA A 151 2.39 2.19 -4.45
C ALA A 151 3.67 1.36 -4.30
N GLY A 152 4.55 1.75 -3.38
CA GLY A 152 5.76 0.99 -3.06
C GLY A 152 5.42 -0.42 -2.60
N ILE A 153 4.46 -0.56 -1.69
CA ILE A 153 3.94 -1.86 -1.24
C ILE A 153 3.32 -2.64 -2.40
N GLY A 154 2.52 -2.00 -3.25
CA GLY A 154 1.97 -2.67 -4.44
C GLY A 154 3.06 -3.27 -5.33
N VAL A 155 4.17 -2.54 -5.57
CA VAL A 155 5.29 -3.09 -6.36
C VAL A 155 5.97 -4.25 -5.63
N LEU A 156 6.17 -4.17 -4.32
CA LEU A 156 6.71 -5.26 -3.50
C LEU A 156 5.86 -6.51 -3.60
N ASP A 157 4.57 -6.36 -3.30
CA ASP A 157 3.63 -7.46 -3.28
C ASP A 157 3.52 -8.08 -4.67
N LEU A 158 3.58 -7.27 -5.73
CA LEU A 158 3.56 -7.78 -7.10
C LEU A 158 4.75 -8.69 -7.37
N LEU A 159 5.96 -8.25 -7.03
CA LEU A 159 7.17 -9.06 -7.21
C LEU A 159 7.15 -10.32 -6.34
N HIS A 160 6.80 -10.16 -5.07
CA HIS A 160 6.80 -11.24 -4.08
C HIS A 160 5.72 -12.28 -4.39
N ASN A 161 4.45 -11.87 -4.52
CA ASN A 161 3.34 -12.77 -4.79
C ASN A 161 3.44 -13.39 -6.20
N THR A 162 3.89 -12.65 -7.23
CA THR A 162 4.08 -13.25 -8.55
C THR A 162 5.16 -14.34 -8.48
N SER A 163 6.25 -14.08 -7.75
CA SER A 163 7.29 -15.09 -7.57
C SER A 163 6.78 -16.30 -6.77
N ALA A 164 6.00 -16.09 -5.72
CA ALA A 164 5.44 -17.18 -4.92
C ALA A 164 4.41 -18.00 -5.73
N ALA A 165 3.59 -17.35 -6.55
CA ALA A 165 2.53 -17.99 -7.32
C ALA A 165 3.02 -18.74 -8.57
N TYR A 166 4.01 -18.20 -9.30
CA TYR A 166 4.40 -18.72 -10.61
C TYR A 166 5.84 -19.24 -10.69
N TYR A 167 6.66 -18.94 -9.68
CA TYR A 167 8.09 -19.28 -9.66
C TYR A 167 8.54 -19.80 -8.29
N SER A 168 7.66 -20.53 -7.60
CA SER A 168 7.93 -21.13 -6.29
C SER A 168 9.15 -22.06 -6.33
N GLY A 169 9.99 -22.04 -5.30
CA GLY A 169 11.17 -22.91 -5.21
C GLY A 169 12.46 -22.27 -5.74
N VAL A 170 12.41 -21.01 -6.16
CA VAL A 170 13.61 -20.21 -6.49
C VAL A 170 14.02 -19.44 -5.23
N PRO A 171 15.12 -19.82 -4.56
CA PRO A 171 15.52 -19.16 -3.32
C PRO A 171 15.92 -17.70 -3.58
N PRO A 172 15.56 -16.76 -2.69
CA PRO A 172 15.94 -15.36 -2.82
C PRO A 172 17.46 -15.20 -2.70
N SER A 173 18.10 -14.64 -3.72
CA SER A 173 19.51 -14.26 -3.60
C SER A 173 19.65 -13.05 -2.67
N SER A 174 20.72 -13.02 -1.86
CA SER A 174 20.99 -11.89 -0.96
C SER A 174 21.09 -10.56 -1.71
N LEU A 175 21.55 -10.59 -2.97
CA LEU A 175 21.60 -9.43 -3.84
C LEU A 175 20.21 -8.87 -4.15
N VAL A 176 19.23 -9.74 -4.43
CA VAL A 176 17.84 -9.33 -4.69
C VAL A 176 17.21 -8.76 -3.43
N GLN A 177 17.42 -9.37 -2.26
CA GLN A 177 16.89 -8.84 -1.00
C GLN A 177 17.43 -7.43 -0.68
N VAL A 178 18.74 -7.21 -0.88
CA VAL A 178 19.38 -5.90 -0.69
C VAL A 178 18.93 -4.90 -1.74
N ALA A 179 18.89 -5.28 -3.02
CA ALA A 179 18.45 -4.40 -4.10
C ALA A 179 16.99 -3.97 -3.94
N THR A 180 16.12 -4.89 -3.50
CA THR A 180 14.74 -4.59 -3.11
C THR A 180 14.76 -3.55 -1.99
N GLY A 181 15.42 -3.79 -0.86
CA GLY A 181 15.49 -2.83 0.26
C GLY A 181 16.03 -1.44 -0.13
N VAL A 182 17.10 -1.38 -0.94
CA VAL A 182 17.71 -0.13 -1.43
C VAL A 182 16.78 0.59 -2.42
N GLY A 183 16.10 -0.15 -3.30
CA GLY A 183 15.10 0.40 -4.22
C GLY A 183 13.98 1.14 -3.48
N PHE A 184 13.52 0.62 -2.34
CA PHE A 184 12.52 1.30 -1.51
C PHE A 184 13.04 2.55 -0.84
N ALA A 185 14.25 2.49 -0.26
CA ALA A 185 14.87 3.67 0.33
C ALA A 185 15.05 4.78 -0.72
N ALA A 186 15.43 4.42 -1.95
CA ALA A 186 15.58 5.36 -3.06
C ALA A 186 14.23 5.90 -3.55
N ALA A 187 13.20 5.06 -3.71
CA ALA A 187 11.85 5.49 -4.12
C ALA A 187 11.15 6.36 -3.06
N ALA A 188 11.41 6.10 -1.77
CA ALA A 188 11.00 6.98 -0.68
C ALA A 188 11.83 8.28 -0.64
N GLY A 189 13.11 8.20 -1.01
CA GLY A 189 14.07 9.30 -1.04
C GLY A 189 13.95 10.24 -2.24
N THR A 190 13.23 9.88 -3.32
CA THR A 190 12.88 10.80 -4.42
C THR A 190 11.77 11.77 -3.98
N ILE A 191 12.15 12.61 -3.03
CA ILE A 191 11.52 13.87 -2.72
C ILE A 191 12.14 14.86 -3.72
N HIS A 192 11.57 14.99 -4.92
CA HIS A 192 11.80 16.20 -5.70
C HIS A 192 11.17 17.35 -4.91
N VAL A 193 12.03 18.17 -4.32
CA VAL A 193 11.69 19.49 -3.81
C VAL A 193 11.83 20.40 -5.01
N ASP A 194 10.72 20.70 -5.68
CA ASP A 194 10.72 21.85 -6.59
C ASP A 194 10.75 23.09 -5.70
N ALA A 195 11.94 23.68 -5.60
CA ALA A 195 12.15 24.97 -5.01
C ALA A 195 11.46 26.01 -5.90
N THR A 196 10.34 26.55 -5.44
CA THR A 196 9.94 27.92 -5.81
C THR A 196 10.48 28.85 -4.75
#